data_AF-A0A2I1F0F7-F1
#
_entry.id   AF-A0A2I1F0F7-F1
#
_cell.length_a   1.000
_cell.length_b   1.000
_cell.length_c   1.000
_cell.angle_alpha   90.00
_cell.angle_beta   90.00
_cell.angle_gamma   90.00
#
_symmetry.space_group_name_H-M   'P 1'
#
loop_
_entity.id
_entity.type
_entity.pdbx_description
1 polymer ?
#
loop_
_entity_poly.entity_id
_entity_poly.type
_entity_poly.pdbx_seq_one_letter_code
_entity_poly.pdbx_strand_id
1 'polypeptide(L)'
;LKQSLNYLTIKITDWKNYIEYNSIVLQNLGQILPFKLEYLDLCLHIKLSDFEVFLKNSQDTFIKKLLIKNLEGQDILSCIKKYIMKKKRVKYLAIIDSFESTSDYGNYDYKELVSLKDEVEEFKLYDIKVQSHKSS
;
A
#
# COMPACT_ATOMS: atom_id res chain seq x y z
N LEU A 1 -4.38 17.74 -20.53
CA LEU A 1 -5.45 16.77 -20.22
C LEU A 1 -6.09 17.16 -18.89
N LYS A 2 -7.42 17.25 -18.82
CA LYS A 2 -8.14 17.48 -17.56
C LYS A 2 -8.17 16.16 -16.80
N GLN A 3 -7.47 16.09 -15.68
CA GLN A 3 -7.40 14.90 -14.84
C GLN A 3 -8.72 14.74 -14.06
N SER A 4 -9.45 13.64 -14.29
CA SER A 4 -10.75 13.37 -13.65
C SER A 4 -10.66 12.45 -12.42
N LEU A 5 -9.61 11.63 -12.32
CA LEU A 5 -9.41 10.69 -11.23
C LEU A 5 -8.57 11.32 -10.10
N ASN A 6 -9.19 11.53 -8.95
CA ASN A 6 -8.56 12.07 -7.74
C ASN A 6 -8.51 11.05 -6.58
N TYR A 7 -9.44 10.10 -6.56
CA TYR A 7 -9.61 9.11 -5.51
C TYR A 7 -9.76 7.73 -6.15
N LEU A 8 -9.01 6.75 -5.67
CA LEU A 8 -9.12 5.37 -6.12
C LEU A 8 -9.04 4.41 -4.93
N THR A 9 -9.95 3.44 -4.92
CA THR A 9 -9.94 2.33 -3.95
C THR A 9 -10.08 1.03 -4.72
N ILE A 10 -9.21 0.07 -4.44
CA ILE A 10 -9.26 -1.26 -5.02
C ILE A 10 -9.24 -2.27 -3.88
N LYS A 11 -10.27 -3.11 -3.80
CA LYS A 11 -10.39 -4.15 -2.77
C LYS A 11 -10.68 -5.48 -3.47
N ILE A 12 -9.78 -6.43 -3.31
CA ILE A 12 -9.94 -7.80 -3.79
C ILE A 12 -9.86 -8.71 -2.58
N THR A 13 -10.99 -9.25 -2.15
CA THR A 13 -11.14 -10.01 -0.90
C THR A 13 -11.73 -11.40 -1.09
N ASP A 14 -12.00 -11.83 -2.33
CA ASP A 14 -12.53 -13.17 -2.62
C ASP A 14 -11.40 -14.20 -2.61
N TRP A 15 -11.55 -15.28 -1.86
CA TRP A 15 -10.55 -16.33 -1.67
C TRP A 15 -10.32 -17.20 -2.92
N LYS A 16 -11.22 -17.16 -3.91
CA LYS A 16 -11.04 -17.91 -5.16
C LYS A 16 -10.24 -17.09 -6.17
N ASN A 17 -9.00 -17.52 -6.44
CA ASN A 17 -8.08 -16.97 -7.45
C ASN A 17 -7.58 -15.52 -7.23
N TYR A 18 -7.72 -14.93 -6.03
CA TYR A 18 -7.27 -13.54 -5.80
C TYR A 18 -5.79 -13.31 -6.04
N ILE A 19 -4.92 -14.31 -5.83
CA ILE A 19 -3.48 -14.12 -6.04
C ILE A 19 -3.19 -13.66 -7.47
N GLU A 20 -3.85 -14.26 -8.47
CA GLU A 20 -3.68 -13.89 -9.88
C GLU A 20 -4.26 -12.51 -10.19
N TYR A 21 -5.47 -12.22 -9.70
CA TYR A 21 -6.09 -10.90 -9.92
C TYR A 21 -5.31 -9.76 -9.26
N ASN A 22 -4.78 -9.97 -8.05
CA ASN A 22 -3.95 -8.98 -7.36
C ASN A 22 -2.65 -8.72 -8.13
N SER A 23 -2.00 -9.77 -8.65
CA SER A 23 -0.82 -9.64 -9.52
C SER A 23 -1.14 -8.81 -10.77
N ILE A 24 -2.25 -9.13 -11.47
CA ILE A 24 -2.67 -8.38 -12.68
C ILE A 24 -2.95 -6.91 -12.35
N VAL A 25 -3.63 -6.62 -11.24
CA VAL A 25 -3.88 -5.24 -10.80
C VAL A 25 -2.57 -4.51 -10.57
N LEU A 26 -1.65 -5.04 -9.76
CA LEU A 26 -0.40 -4.35 -9.43
C LEU A 26 0.49 -4.11 -10.67
N GLN A 27 0.60 -5.09 -11.56
CA GLN A 27 1.43 -4.96 -12.76
C GLN A 27 0.95 -3.86 -13.72
N ASN A 28 -0.37 -3.64 -13.81
CA ASN A 28 -0.98 -2.71 -14.75
C ASN A 28 -1.33 -1.34 -14.13
N LEU A 29 -1.74 -1.31 -12.86
CA LEU A 29 -2.30 -0.12 -12.23
C LEU A 29 -1.35 1.08 -12.29
N GLY A 30 -0.07 0.86 -12.03
CA GLY A 30 0.92 1.94 -12.00
C GLY A 30 1.04 2.71 -13.32
N GLN A 31 0.78 2.06 -14.47
CA GLN A 31 0.90 2.66 -15.80
C GLN A 31 -0.26 3.61 -16.13
N ILE A 32 -1.42 3.40 -15.50
CA ILE A 32 -2.65 4.16 -15.78
C ILE A 32 -2.95 5.20 -14.69
N LEU A 33 -2.19 5.20 -13.59
CA LEU A 33 -2.36 6.21 -12.55
C LEU A 33 -2.01 7.59 -13.11
N PRO A 34 -2.81 8.61 -12.78
CA PRO A 34 -2.51 9.95 -13.22
C PRO A 34 -1.42 10.56 -12.33
N PHE A 35 -0.79 11.66 -12.76
CA PHE A 35 0.36 12.27 -12.07
C PHE A 35 0.12 12.61 -10.58
N LYS A 36 -1.14 12.82 -10.18
CA LYS A 36 -1.47 13.15 -8.78
C LYS A 36 -2.75 12.48 -8.31
N LEU A 37 -2.73 11.83 -7.16
CA LEU A 37 -3.94 11.39 -6.46
C LEU A 37 -4.08 12.11 -5.12
N GLU A 38 -5.31 12.48 -4.76
CA GLU A 38 -5.62 12.90 -3.40
C GLU A 38 -5.70 11.69 -2.47
N TYR A 39 -6.07 10.52 -3.01
CA TYR A 39 -6.25 9.29 -2.23
C TYR A 39 -6.07 8.02 -3.07
N LEU A 40 -5.33 7.05 -2.55
CA LEU A 40 -5.23 5.68 -3.05
C LEU A 40 -5.35 4.69 -1.89
N ASP A 41 -6.29 3.75 -1.97
CA ASP A 41 -6.49 2.67 -0.98
C ASP A 41 -6.44 1.31 -1.68
N LEU A 42 -5.47 0.49 -1.32
CA LEU A 42 -5.24 -0.84 -1.88
C LEU A 42 -5.45 -1.90 -0.80
N CYS A 43 -6.46 -2.75 -0.95
CA CYS A 43 -6.68 -3.92 -0.11
C CYS A 43 -6.51 -5.18 -0.96
N LEU A 44 -5.28 -5.71 -0.98
CA LEU A 44 -4.81 -6.72 -1.93
C LEU A 44 -3.90 -7.73 -1.22
N HIS A 45 -3.77 -8.94 -1.76
CA HIS A 45 -2.65 -9.83 -1.42
C HIS A 45 -1.43 -9.44 -2.24
N ILE A 46 -0.38 -8.95 -1.57
CA ILE A 46 0.75 -8.34 -2.28
C ILE A 46 1.93 -9.31 -2.39
N LYS A 47 2.29 -9.66 -3.62
CA LYS A 47 3.60 -10.21 -3.95
C LYS A 47 4.60 -9.07 -4.12
N LEU A 48 5.78 -9.22 -3.52
CA LEU A 48 6.82 -8.19 -3.52
C LEU A 48 7.27 -7.81 -4.93
N SER A 49 7.41 -8.81 -5.82
CA SER A 49 7.82 -8.59 -7.22
C SER A 49 6.81 -7.74 -8.00
N ASP A 50 5.51 -8.01 -7.84
CA ASP A 50 4.46 -7.26 -8.51
C ASP A 50 4.31 -5.86 -7.93
N PHE A 51 4.51 -5.72 -6.61
CA PHE A 51 4.51 -4.43 -5.96
C PHE A 51 5.68 -3.55 -6.41
N GLU A 52 6.87 -4.11 -6.60
CA GLU A 52 7.98 -3.38 -7.20
C GLU A 52 7.66 -2.88 -8.61
N VAL A 53 6.97 -3.70 -9.42
CA VAL A 53 6.52 -3.28 -10.76
C VAL A 53 5.53 -2.13 -10.66
N PHE A 54 4.53 -2.22 -9.78
CA PHE A 54 3.59 -1.13 -9.48
C PHE A 54 4.32 0.17 -9.11
N LEU A 55 5.29 0.09 -8.21
CA LEU A 55 6.04 1.25 -7.71
C LEU A 55 6.92 1.90 -8.78
N LYS A 56 7.54 1.10 -9.65
CA LYS A 56 8.33 1.56 -10.80
C LYS A 56 7.43 2.20 -11.86
N ASN A 57 6.33 1.55 -12.22
CA ASN A 57 5.40 2.05 -13.23
C ASN A 57 4.69 3.32 -12.79
N SER A 58 4.41 3.45 -11.49
CA SER A 58 3.80 4.66 -10.93
C SER A 58 4.80 5.74 -10.56
N GLN A 59 6.10 5.65 -10.87
CA GLN A 59 7.16 6.50 -10.30
C GLN A 59 6.90 8.02 -10.33
N ASP A 60 6.17 8.50 -11.35
CA ASP A 60 5.85 9.91 -11.54
C ASP A 60 4.54 10.33 -10.85
N THR A 61 3.81 9.39 -10.24
CA THR A 61 2.57 9.66 -9.49
C THR A 61 2.88 10.10 -8.06
N PHE A 62 2.39 11.29 -7.69
CA PHE A 62 2.31 11.75 -6.31
C PHE A 62 0.97 11.36 -5.69
N ILE A 63 0.98 10.79 -4.48
CA ILE A 63 -0.24 10.31 -3.81
C ILE A 63 -0.31 11.00 -2.45
N LYS A 64 -1.24 11.95 -2.27
CA LYS A 64 -1.35 12.67 -0.99
C LYS A 64 -1.60 11.71 0.18
N LYS A 65 -2.50 10.74 0.01
CA LYS A 65 -2.81 9.73 1.03
C LYS A 65 -2.82 8.34 0.43
N LEU A 66 -1.93 7.48 0.93
CA LEU A 66 -1.77 6.10 0.51
C LEU A 66 -2.15 5.17 1.67
N LEU A 67 -3.16 4.34 1.48
CA LEU A 67 -3.52 3.26 2.38
C LEU A 67 -3.24 1.92 1.71
N ILE A 68 -2.60 1.01 2.45
CA ILE A 68 -2.35 -0.35 2.00
C ILE A 68 -2.80 -1.30 3.09
N LYS A 69 -3.75 -2.17 2.75
CA LYS A 69 -4.09 -3.37 3.49
C LYS A 69 -3.56 -4.57 2.74
N ASN A 70 -2.43 -5.10 3.23
CA ASN A 70 -1.76 -6.25 2.65
C ASN A 70 -2.34 -7.53 3.26
N LEU A 71 -3.08 -8.28 2.44
CA LEU A 71 -3.80 -9.48 2.87
C LEU A 71 -2.91 -10.71 2.72
N GLU A 72 -2.28 -11.16 3.80
CA GLU A 72 -1.41 -12.35 3.81
C GLU A 72 -0.28 -12.30 2.78
N GLY A 73 0.12 -11.09 2.36
CA GLY A 73 1.16 -10.90 1.36
C GLY A 73 2.57 -10.92 1.96
N GLN A 74 3.54 -10.67 1.09
CA GLN A 74 4.94 -10.54 1.48
C GLN A 74 5.20 -9.16 2.13
N ASP A 75 6.27 -9.06 2.92
CA ASP A 75 6.68 -7.78 3.52
C ASP A 75 7.09 -6.77 2.43
N ILE A 76 6.40 -5.63 2.41
CA ILE A 76 6.59 -4.54 1.44
C ILE A 76 7.32 -3.33 2.01
N LEU A 77 7.65 -3.30 3.31
CA LEU A 77 8.13 -2.10 4.00
C LEU A 77 9.43 -1.56 3.39
N SER A 78 10.35 -2.46 3.05
CA SER A 78 11.61 -2.11 2.38
C SER A 78 11.38 -1.41 1.03
N CYS A 79 10.38 -1.86 0.26
CA CYS A 79 9.99 -1.26 -1.01
C CYS A 79 9.32 0.10 -0.82
N ILE A 80 8.43 0.24 0.18
CA ILE A 80 7.84 1.53 0.54
C ILE A 80 8.94 2.54 0.90
N LYS A 81 9.91 2.15 1.74
CA LYS A 81 11.04 3.02 2.09
C LYS A 81 11.83 3.45 0.85
N LYS A 82 12.15 2.49 -0.04
CA LYS A 82 12.96 2.73 -1.24
C LYS A 82 12.28 3.64 -2.26
N TYR A 83 11.02 3.37 -2.59
CA TYR A 83 10.34 3.97 -3.74
C TYR A 83 9.35 5.08 -3.38
N ILE A 84 8.83 5.08 -2.15
CA ILE A 84 7.85 6.08 -1.69
C ILE A 84 8.51 7.08 -0.73
N MET A 85 9.13 6.60 0.35
CA MET A 85 9.72 7.46 1.39
C MET A 85 10.89 8.29 0.88
N LYS A 86 11.94 7.62 0.35
CA LYS A 86 13.13 8.32 -0.18
C LYS A 86 12.82 9.24 -1.36
N LYS A 87 11.72 9.01 -2.05
CA LYS A 87 11.24 9.83 -3.18
C LYS A 87 10.21 10.90 -2.78
N LYS A 88 9.82 10.96 -1.49
CA LYS A 88 8.83 11.89 -0.93
C LYS A 88 7.52 11.93 -1.74
N ARG A 89 7.03 10.77 -2.17
CA ARG A 89 5.87 10.65 -3.08
C ARG A 89 4.51 10.63 -2.37
N VAL A 90 4.52 10.62 -1.04
CA VAL A 90 3.30 10.61 -0.21
C VAL A 90 3.36 11.62 0.92
N LYS A 91 2.20 12.05 1.40
CA LYS A 91 2.09 12.91 2.60
C LYS A 91 1.55 12.14 3.81
N TYR A 92 0.57 11.26 3.59
CA TYR A 92 -0.03 10.40 4.61
C TYR A 92 0.09 8.94 4.19
N LEU A 93 0.53 8.10 5.11
CA LEU A 93 0.72 6.67 4.89
C LEU A 93 0.02 5.86 5.99
N ALA A 94 -0.73 4.83 5.61
CA ALA A 94 -1.16 3.78 6.52
C ALA A 94 -0.91 2.43 5.87
N ILE A 95 -0.32 1.51 6.63
CA ILE A 95 -0.13 0.12 6.20
C ILE A 95 -0.63 -0.78 7.32
N ILE A 96 -1.43 -1.77 6.94
CA ILE A 96 -1.87 -2.87 7.80
C ILE A 96 -1.60 -4.19 7.08
N ASP A 97 -0.82 -5.06 7.71
CA ASP A 97 -0.59 -6.42 7.24
C ASP A 97 -1.53 -7.36 8.00
N SER A 98 -2.18 -8.29 7.27
CA SER A 98 -2.85 -9.43 7.89
C SER A 98 -2.05 -10.70 7.67
N PHE A 99 -2.07 -11.60 8.65
CA PHE A 99 -1.41 -12.90 8.59
C PHE A 99 -2.25 -13.91 9.37
N GLU A 100 -2.13 -15.18 9.00
CA GLU A 100 -2.82 -16.27 9.70
C GLU A 100 -2.44 -16.27 11.19
N SER A 101 -3.44 -16.31 12.06
CA SER A 101 -3.22 -16.30 13.50
C SER A 101 -2.54 -17.59 13.93
N THR A 102 -1.51 -17.47 14.75
CA THR A 102 -0.80 -18.63 15.31
C THR A 102 -1.52 -19.20 16.53
N SER A 103 -2.43 -18.45 17.14
CA SER A 103 -3.21 -18.85 18.32
C SER A 103 -4.58 -19.43 17.99
N ASP A 104 -5.21 -18.95 16.91
CA ASP A 104 -6.58 -19.35 16.54
C ASP A 104 -6.63 -19.77 15.06
N TYR A 105 -6.60 -21.09 14.81
CA TYR A 105 -6.62 -21.64 13.45
C TYR A 105 -7.87 -21.19 12.68
N GLY A 106 -7.67 -20.61 11.50
CA GLY A 106 -8.75 -20.01 10.69
C GLY A 106 -9.11 -18.57 11.05
N ASN A 107 -8.35 -17.90 11.94
CA ASN A 107 -8.48 -16.48 12.24
C ASN A 107 -7.26 -15.68 11.72
N TYR A 108 -7.40 -14.35 11.68
CA TYR A 108 -6.36 -13.45 11.19
C TYR A 108 -5.94 -12.44 12.24
N ASP A 109 -4.62 -12.32 12.40
CA ASP A 109 -4.00 -11.25 13.17
C ASP A 109 -3.61 -10.09 12.25
N TYR A 110 -3.49 -8.89 12.83
CA TYR A 110 -3.19 -7.68 12.11
C TYR A 110 -2.06 -6.89 12.76
N LYS A 111 -1.17 -6.35 11.94
CA LYS A 111 -0.09 -5.46 12.39
C LYS A 111 -0.14 -4.16 11.62
N GLU A 112 -0.24 -3.04 12.32
CA GLU A 112 -0.24 -1.71 11.71
C GLU A 112 1.15 -1.07 11.80
N LEU A 113 1.58 -0.41 10.72
CA LEU A 113 2.84 0.35 10.68
C LEU A 113 2.90 1.41 11.79
N VAL A 114 1.77 2.01 12.15
CA VAL A 114 1.69 3.04 13.19
C VAL A 114 2.11 2.54 14.58
N SER A 115 2.05 1.23 14.82
CA SER A 115 2.51 0.62 16.08
C SER A 115 4.03 0.46 16.16
N LEU A 116 4.74 0.56 15.04
CA LEU A 116 6.20 0.43 14.96
C LEU A 116 6.84 1.81 15.17
N LYS A 117 7.14 2.15 16.44
CA LYS A 117 7.59 3.50 16.82
C LYS A 117 8.83 3.97 16.06
N ASP A 118 9.84 3.12 15.93
CA ASP A 118 11.09 3.46 15.25
C ASP A 118 10.86 3.74 13.75
N GLU A 119 9.99 2.93 13.12
CA GLU A 119 9.57 3.11 11.73
C GLU A 119 8.82 4.43 11.55
N VAL A 120 7.85 4.73 12.42
CA VAL A 120 7.08 5.98 12.39
C VAL A 120 7.98 7.20 12.50
N GLU A 121 8.96 7.18 13.41
CA GLU A 121 9.92 8.27 13.55
C GLU A 121 10.84 8.38 12.31
N GLU A 122 11.25 7.26 11.68
CA GLU A 122 11.99 7.31 10.42
C GLU A 122 11.16 7.99 9.30
N PHE A 123 9.90 7.59 9.09
CA PHE A 123 9.04 8.22 8.07
C PHE A 123 8.83 9.72 8.30
N LYS A 124 8.74 10.14 9.57
CA LYS A 124 8.58 11.54 9.96
C LYS A 124 9.78 12.40 9.56
N LEU A 125 11.00 11.86 9.55
CA LEU A 125 12.19 12.56 9.02
C LEU A 125 12.08 12.90 7.52
N TYR A 126 11.18 12.22 6.80
CA TYR A 126 10.89 12.46 5.38
C TYR A 126 9.60 13.25 5.16
N ASP A 127 9.05 13.88 6.20
CA ASP A 127 7.79 14.64 6.17
C ASP A 127 6.54 13.78 5.87
N ILE A 128 6.61 12.47 6.12
CA ILE A 128 5.51 11.53 5.90
C ILE A 128 4.82 11.26 7.23
N LYS A 129 3.52 11.56 7.30
CA LYS A 129 2.69 11.26 8.47
C LYS A 129 2.15 9.83 8.38
N VAL A 130 2.70 8.94 9.19
CA VAL A 130 2.12 7.60 9.40
C VAL A 130 0.90 7.72 10.32
N GLN A 131 -0.18 7.03 9.98
CA GLN A 131 -1.43 7.03 10.73
C GLN A 131 -2.08 5.64 10.73
N SER A 132 -3.01 5.41 11.66
CA SER A 132 -3.78 4.17 11.68
C SER A 132 -4.69 4.07 10.46
N HIS A 133 -4.84 2.85 9.94
CA HIS A 133 -5.72 2.59 8.81
C HIS A 133 -7.20 2.84 9.16
N LYS A 134 -7.60 2.68 10.44
CA LYS A 134 -8.97 2.94 10.91
C LYS A 134 -9.30 4.43 11.08
N SER A 135 -8.29 5.26 11.28
CA SER A 135 -8.41 6.73 11.44
C SER A 135 -8.25 7.48 10.12
N SER A 136 -8.17 6.74 9.01
CA SER A 136 -7.87 7.22 7.68
C SER A 136 -9.14 7.29 6.85
#